data_AF-A0A1G4XY36-F1
#
_entry.id   AF-A0A1G4XY36-F1
#
_cell.length_a   1.000
_cell.length_b   1.000
_cell.length_c   1.000
_cell.angle_alpha   90.00
_cell.angle_beta   90.00
_cell.angle_gamma   90.00
#
_symmetry.space_group_name_H-M   'P 1'
#
loop_
_entity.id
_entity.type
_entity.pdbx_description
1 polymer ?
#
loop_
_entity_poly.entity_id
_entity_poly.type
_entity_poly.pdbx_seq_one_letter_code
_entity_poly.pdbx_strand_id
1 'polypeptide(L)'
;MIAKADKVDTDQWVNSKCELGNAPFLAGFKLKQGFSIRTSNKFLAGTLLIVIACLGVPAAMAAERNPESGAPPLTYRIDDVHIRLTRHPGNAAFPVQRVSLSGSGSATLERDGKIMPFTYQVTKLLALMNEFYRIHFFDMPDDYTNRYSVFLKDGGTVETAALHLLDAGGMRICFTAASYEKCVNYGDEGPSELEDIARRIFSEADVLVKK
;
A
#
# COMPACT_ATOMS: atom_id res chain seq x y z
N MET A 1 -7.67 2.85 61.89
CA MET A 1 -8.99 2.30 61.56
C MET A 1 -8.85 1.44 60.32
N ILE A 2 -9.34 0.20 60.41
CA ILE A 2 -9.14 -0.90 59.46
C ILE A 2 -10.42 -1.04 58.61
N ALA A 3 -10.26 -1.23 57.30
CA ALA A 3 -11.17 -1.90 56.37
C ALA A 3 -10.31 -2.18 55.09
N LYS A 4 -9.95 -3.39 54.63
CA LYS A 4 -10.68 -4.66 54.37
C LYS A 4 -12.03 -4.40 53.70
N ALA A 5 -12.42 -4.97 52.57
CA ALA A 5 -11.83 -5.77 51.49
C ALA A 5 -12.94 -5.77 50.41
N ASP A 6 -12.64 -5.90 49.12
CA ASP A 6 -13.25 -7.00 48.37
C ASP A 6 -12.58 -7.25 47.03
N LYS A 7 -12.45 -8.55 46.79
CA LYS A 7 -11.79 -9.24 45.69
C LYS A 7 -12.93 -9.86 44.89
N VAL A 8 -13.07 -9.52 43.62
CA VAL A 8 -13.99 -10.23 42.73
C VAL A 8 -13.15 -10.95 41.70
N ASP A 9 -12.90 -12.22 42.01
CA ASP A 9 -12.64 -13.27 41.03
C ASP A 9 -13.97 -13.65 40.39
N THR A 10 -14.02 -13.80 39.07
CA THR A 10 -15.01 -14.67 38.42
C THR A 10 -14.33 -15.35 37.24
N ASP A 11 -13.97 -16.61 37.48
CA ASP A 11 -13.56 -17.57 36.49
C ASP A 11 -14.76 -18.07 35.66
N GLN A 12 -14.40 -18.57 34.46
CA GLN A 12 -14.95 -19.78 33.84
C GLN A 12 -16.29 -19.74 33.09
N TRP A 13 -16.20 -19.82 31.75
CA TRP A 13 -16.73 -20.89 30.88
C TRP A 13 -16.55 -20.45 29.40
N VAL A 14 -16.39 -21.25 28.35
CA VAL A 14 -16.04 -22.64 28.07
C VAL A 14 -15.76 -22.67 26.54
N ASN A 15 -14.77 -23.47 26.15
CA ASN A 15 -14.48 -24.04 24.82
C ASN A 15 -15.45 -23.79 23.65
N SER A 16 -14.88 -23.43 22.49
CA SER A 16 -15.31 -23.96 21.20
C SER A 16 -14.13 -24.05 20.23
N LYS A 17 -13.56 -25.25 20.19
CA LYS A 17 -12.55 -25.72 19.25
C LYS A 17 -13.29 -26.18 17.98
N CYS A 18 -13.17 -25.46 16.87
CA CYS A 18 -13.59 -25.96 15.56
C CYS A 18 -12.36 -26.51 14.82
N GLU A 19 -11.97 -27.73 15.18
CA GLU A 19 -11.17 -28.60 14.32
C GLU A 19 -12.11 -29.18 13.26
N LEU A 20 -11.93 -28.81 12.00
CA LEU A 20 -12.55 -29.53 10.87
C LEU A 20 -11.45 -30.29 10.10
N GLY A 21 -11.30 -31.55 10.51
CA GLY A 21 -11.29 -32.70 9.62
C GLY A 21 -10.33 -32.70 8.44
N ASN A 22 -9.19 -33.36 8.65
CA ASN A 22 -8.41 -34.01 7.60
C ASN A 22 -9.29 -34.94 6.75
N ALA A 23 -9.36 -34.68 5.45
CA ALA A 23 -9.79 -35.67 4.46
C ALA A 23 -8.56 -36.19 3.71
N PRO A 24 -8.29 -37.51 3.70
CA PRO A 24 -7.14 -38.08 3.02
C PRO A 24 -7.33 -38.14 1.51
N PHE A 25 -6.21 -37.97 0.82
CA PHE A 25 -5.94 -38.24 -0.58
C PHE A 25 -6.69 -39.47 -1.10
N LEU A 26 -7.50 -39.28 -2.14
CA LEU A 26 -7.92 -40.36 -3.04
C LEU A 26 -7.12 -40.30 -4.33
N ALA A 27 -6.52 -41.46 -4.60
CA ALA A 27 -5.67 -41.78 -5.72
C ALA A 27 -6.40 -41.77 -7.07
N GLY A 28 -5.62 -41.51 -8.12
CA GLY A 28 -5.65 -42.33 -9.33
C GLY A 28 -6.83 -42.15 -10.29
N PHE A 29 -6.81 -41.08 -11.09
CA PHE A 29 -7.47 -41.13 -12.40
C PHE A 29 -6.49 -41.65 -13.46
N LYS A 30 -6.60 -42.95 -13.76
CA LYS A 30 -6.01 -43.60 -14.94
C LYS A 30 -7.15 -44.12 -15.81
N LEU A 31 -7.46 -43.40 -16.88
CA LEU A 31 -8.29 -43.83 -18.01
C LEU A 31 -7.72 -43.09 -19.23
N LYS A 32 -7.58 -43.62 -20.44
CA LYS A 32 -7.55 -44.97 -21.02
C LYS A 32 -7.08 -44.68 -22.44
N GLN A 33 -6.18 -45.49 -22.99
CA GLN A 33 -5.75 -45.39 -24.39
C GLN A 33 -6.94 -45.50 -25.36
N GLY A 34 -6.84 -44.79 -26.48
CA GLY A 34 -7.50 -45.15 -27.74
C GLY A 34 -8.15 -43.98 -28.46
N PHE A 35 -7.45 -43.39 -29.44
CA PHE A 35 -7.64 -43.74 -30.85
C PHE A 35 -6.63 -42.99 -31.71
N SER A 36 -5.87 -43.77 -32.48
CA SER A 36 -5.02 -43.29 -33.56
C SER A 36 -5.92 -43.03 -34.77
N ILE A 37 -5.93 -41.79 -35.30
CA ILE A 37 -6.33 -41.54 -36.68
C ILE A 37 -5.14 -40.92 -37.38
N ARG A 38 -4.45 -41.81 -38.09
CA ARG A 38 -3.48 -41.55 -39.15
C ARG A 38 -4.27 -41.16 -40.39
N THR A 39 -4.13 -39.92 -40.86
CA THR A 39 -4.36 -39.60 -42.28
C THR A 39 -3.20 -38.81 -42.84
N SER A 40 -2.70 -39.32 -43.95
CA SER A 40 -1.50 -38.94 -44.66
C SER A 40 -1.66 -37.62 -45.39
N ASN A 41 -0.65 -36.77 -45.24
CA ASN A 41 0.00 -35.93 -46.25
C ASN A 41 -0.67 -35.77 -47.63
N LYS A 42 -0.66 -34.49 -48.08
CA LYS A 42 -0.05 -33.96 -49.32
C LYS A 42 -0.99 -33.34 -50.37
N PHE A 43 -0.60 -32.11 -50.74
CA PHE A 43 -0.74 -31.39 -52.01
C PHE A 43 -1.91 -30.43 -52.29
N LEU A 44 -1.53 -29.36 -53.01
CA LEU A 44 -2.29 -28.24 -53.64
C LEU A 44 -2.47 -27.02 -52.71
N ALA A 45 -1.66 -25.96 -52.78
CA ALA A 45 -1.33 -25.12 -53.95
C ALA A 45 -2.58 -24.74 -54.75
N GLY A 46 -3.18 -23.60 -54.42
CA GLY A 46 -4.40 -23.10 -55.04
C GLY A 46 -4.74 -21.72 -54.50
N THR A 47 -4.09 -20.70 -55.05
CA THR A 47 -4.33 -19.28 -54.86
C THR A 47 -5.80 -18.94 -55.16
N LEU A 48 -6.52 -18.32 -54.21
CA LEU A 48 -7.72 -17.54 -54.53
C LEU A 48 -7.75 -16.26 -53.68
N LEU A 49 -7.43 -15.16 -54.34
CA LEU A 49 -7.64 -13.78 -53.92
C LEU A 49 -9.14 -13.50 -53.84
N ILE A 50 -9.65 -13.13 -52.67
CA ILE A 50 -10.90 -12.36 -52.54
C ILE A 50 -10.58 -11.14 -51.68
N VAL A 51 -10.56 -9.99 -52.34
CA VAL A 51 -10.53 -8.65 -51.76
C VAL A 51 -11.98 -8.17 -51.67
N ILE A 52 -12.54 -8.07 -50.46
CA ILE A 52 -13.67 -7.18 -50.09
C ILE A 52 -13.46 -6.86 -48.60
N ALA A 53 -12.73 -5.79 -48.25
CA ALA A 53 -13.22 -4.42 -48.06
C ALA A 53 -14.35 -4.29 -47.00
N CYS A 54 -13.99 -3.61 -45.89
CA CYS A 54 -14.88 -2.90 -44.97
C CYS A 54 -15.76 -3.72 -44.01
N LEU A 55 -15.13 -4.29 -42.98
CA LEU A 55 -15.67 -4.20 -41.62
C LEU A 55 -14.54 -3.71 -40.71
N GLY A 56 -14.52 -2.39 -40.50
CA GLY A 56 -13.65 -1.77 -39.52
C GLY A 56 -13.99 -2.35 -38.15
N VAL A 57 -13.14 -3.22 -37.64
CA VAL A 57 -13.04 -3.45 -36.21
C VAL A 57 -12.64 -2.10 -35.65
N PRO A 58 -13.47 -1.43 -34.82
CA PRO A 58 -12.94 -0.34 -34.04
C PRO A 58 -11.91 -0.99 -33.13
N ALA A 59 -10.62 -0.81 -33.44
CA ALA A 59 -9.63 -0.89 -32.40
C ALA A 59 -10.10 0.13 -31.38
N ALA A 60 -10.65 -0.36 -30.27
CA ALA A 60 -10.80 0.42 -29.07
C ALA A 60 -9.38 0.78 -28.64
N MET A 61 -8.83 1.82 -29.28
CA MET A 61 -7.74 2.57 -28.71
C MET A 61 -8.36 3.12 -27.43
N ALA A 62 -8.09 2.45 -26.32
CA ALA A 62 -8.23 3.06 -25.02
C ALA A 62 -7.39 4.34 -25.12
N ALA A 63 -8.05 5.46 -25.40
CA ALA A 63 -7.43 6.76 -25.33
C ALA A 63 -6.78 6.77 -23.95
N GLU A 64 -5.46 6.95 -23.91
CA GLU A 64 -4.76 7.28 -22.68
C GLU A 64 -5.58 8.41 -22.05
N ARG A 65 -6.31 8.07 -20.99
CA ARG A 65 -6.94 9.09 -20.17
C ARG A 65 -5.77 9.87 -19.65
N ASN A 66 -5.56 11.06 -20.22
CA ASN A 66 -4.67 12.04 -19.65
C ASN A 66 -5.17 12.20 -18.21
N PRO A 67 -4.42 11.70 -17.20
CA PRO A 67 -4.92 11.72 -15.85
C PRO A 67 -5.20 13.18 -15.53
N GLU A 68 -6.45 13.50 -15.20
CA GLU A 68 -6.76 14.77 -14.54
C GLU A 68 -5.73 14.96 -13.44
N SER A 69 -5.10 16.15 -13.40
CA SER A 69 -4.00 16.42 -12.48
C SER A 69 -4.43 16.06 -11.06
N GLY A 70 -3.87 14.98 -10.52
CA GLY A 70 -4.25 14.44 -9.20
C GLY A 70 -4.49 12.93 -9.17
N ALA A 71 -4.72 12.26 -10.31
CA ALA A 71 -4.82 10.79 -10.33
C ALA A 71 -3.44 10.11 -10.47
N PRO A 72 -3.19 8.98 -9.79
CA PRO A 72 -1.94 8.23 -9.95
C PRO A 72 -1.79 7.71 -11.39
N PRO A 73 -0.58 7.72 -11.96
CA PRO A 73 -0.34 7.25 -13.32
C PRO A 73 -0.67 5.76 -13.45
N LEU A 74 -1.33 5.38 -14.54
CA LEU A 74 -1.70 3.99 -14.82
C LEU A 74 -0.49 3.11 -15.15
N THR A 75 0.58 3.70 -15.65
CA THR A 75 1.82 3.00 -16.01
C THR A 75 3.01 3.92 -15.78
N TYR A 76 4.02 3.38 -15.10
CA TYR A 76 5.28 4.06 -14.79
C TYR A 76 6.36 2.99 -14.57
N ARG A 77 7.63 3.34 -14.76
CA ARG A 77 8.71 2.38 -14.50
C ARG A 77 8.96 2.30 -13.00
N ILE A 78 9.39 1.12 -12.54
CA ILE A 78 9.78 0.97 -11.14
C ILE A 78 10.91 1.92 -10.77
N ASP A 79 11.86 2.16 -11.69
CA ASP A 79 13.00 3.07 -11.50
C ASP A 79 12.56 4.52 -11.21
N ASP A 80 11.38 4.92 -11.65
CA ASP A 80 10.81 6.26 -11.44
C ASP A 80 10.15 6.40 -10.07
N VAL A 81 10.03 5.30 -9.31
CA VAL A 81 9.38 5.29 -8.00
C VAL A 81 10.31 5.80 -6.92
N HIS A 82 9.81 6.73 -6.12
CA HIS A 82 10.44 7.16 -4.89
C HIS A 82 9.43 7.17 -3.75
N ILE A 83 9.79 6.56 -2.62
CA ILE A 83 8.97 6.59 -1.40
C ILE A 83 9.80 7.25 -0.31
N ARG A 84 9.25 8.31 0.31
CA ARG A 84 9.88 9.04 1.40
C ARG A 84 9.00 9.01 2.64
N LEU A 85 9.57 8.58 3.76
CA LEU A 85 8.94 8.63 5.07
C LEU A 85 9.69 9.63 5.93
N THR A 86 8.97 10.55 6.56
CA THR A 86 9.53 11.57 7.44
C THR A 86 8.82 11.54 8.78
N ARG A 87 9.57 11.30 9.86
CA ARG A 87 9.07 11.33 11.24
C ARG A 87 9.52 12.62 11.91
N HIS A 88 8.55 13.45 12.29
CA HIS A 88 8.74 14.69 13.06
C HIS A 88 8.46 14.40 14.55
N PRO A 89 9.41 14.67 15.46
CA PRO A 89 9.29 14.31 16.86
C PRO A 89 8.39 15.25 17.71
N GLY A 90 7.68 16.22 17.12
CA GLY A 90 6.79 17.17 17.81
C GLY A 90 7.53 18.23 18.64
N ASN A 91 8.72 17.91 19.14
CA ASN A 91 9.63 18.82 19.83
C ASN A 91 10.86 19.12 18.96
N ALA A 92 11.07 20.40 18.66
CA ALA A 92 12.16 20.89 17.82
C ALA A 92 13.57 20.57 18.34
N ALA A 93 13.72 20.19 19.61
CA ALA A 93 14.99 19.74 20.18
C ALA A 93 15.44 18.37 19.67
N PHE A 94 14.53 17.56 19.10
CA PHE A 94 14.84 16.25 18.55
C PHE A 94 14.93 16.31 17.01
N PRO A 95 15.90 15.62 16.40
CA PRO A 95 16.08 15.65 14.96
C PRO A 95 14.99 14.86 14.22
N VAL A 96 14.64 15.34 13.04
CA VAL A 96 13.76 14.64 12.10
C VAL A 96 14.45 13.37 11.59
N GLN A 97 13.71 12.27 11.51
CA GLN A 97 14.20 11.04 10.88
C GLN A 97 13.57 10.88 9.49
N ARG A 98 14.36 10.47 8.50
CA ARG A 98 13.87 10.24 7.13
C ARG A 98 14.32 8.90 6.59
N VAL A 99 13.42 8.18 5.94
CA VAL A 99 13.77 7.04 5.09
C VAL A 99 13.39 7.38 3.66
N SER A 100 14.32 7.18 2.74
CA SER A 100 14.16 7.40 1.32
C SER A 100 14.42 6.09 0.59
N LEU A 101 13.44 5.59 -0.16
CA LEU A 101 13.51 4.35 -0.93
C LEU A 101 13.38 4.66 -2.43
N SER A 102 14.29 4.18 -3.26
CA SER A 102 14.24 4.34 -4.72
C SER A 102 13.91 3.03 -5.42
N GLY A 103 13.19 3.13 -6.53
CA GLY A 103 12.96 2.09 -7.54
C GLY A 103 14.19 1.31 -7.98
N SER A 104 15.34 1.97 -8.00
CA SER A 104 16.65 1.40 -8.33
C SER A 104 17.19 0.42 -7.27
N GLY A 105 16.55 0.34 -6.10
CA GLY A 105 17.00 -0.42 -4.94
C GLY A 105 17.99 0.32 -4.04
N SER A 106 18.34 1.57 -4.37
CA SER A 106 19.06 2.46 -3.46
C SER A 106 18.13 3.01 -2.38
N ALA A 107 18.64 3.14 -1.16
CA ALA A 107 17.89 3.70 -0.05
C ALA A 107 18.80 4.45 0.93
N THR A 108 18.22 5.36 1.70
CA THR A 108 18.94 6.08 2.76
C THR A 108 18.09 6.21 4.01
N LEU A 109 18.76 6.17 5.16
CA LEU A 109 18.22 6.53 6.46
C LEU A 109 18.94 7.79 6.93
N GLU A 110 18.21 8.87 7.12
CA GLU A 110 18.67 10.09 7.76
C GLU A 110 18.27 10.07 9.24
N ARG A 111 19.25 10.16 10.13
CA ARG A 111 19.06 10.28 11.58
C ARG A 111 20.17 11.13 12.17
N ASP A 112 19.81 12.04 13.07
CA ASP A 112 20.75 12.94 13.76
C ASP A 112 21.64 13.73 12.77
N GLY A 113 21.08 14.12 11.63
CA GLY A 113 21.79 14.82 10.54
C GLY A 113 22.76 13.95 9.74
N LYS A 114 22.84 12.64 10.02
CA LYS A 114 23.67 11.69 9.27
C LYS A 114 22.83 10.92 8.28
N ILE A 115 23.31 10.83 7.04
CA ILE A 115 22.70 10.03 5.97
C ILE A 115 23.46 8.72 5.87
N MET A 116 22.78 7.61 6.13
CA MET A 116 23.31 6.26 6.06
C MET A 116 22.70 5.54 4.86
N PRO A 117 23.47 5.29 3.78
CA PRO A 117 22.96 4.56 2.63
C PRO A 117 22.81 3.07 2.95
N PHE A 118 21.82 2.43 2.34
CA PHE A 118 21.64 0.97 2.37
C PHE A 118 20.95 0.49 1.10
N THR A 119 20.95 -0.82 0.87
CA THR A 119 20.23 -1.43 -0.25
C THR A 119 18.85 -1.92 0.22
N TYR A 120 17.81 -1.53 -0.50
CA TYR A 120 16.45 -2.01 -0.29
C TYR A 120 16.02 -2.82 -1.52
N GLN A 121 15.67 -4.09 -1.32
CA GLN A 121 15.39 -4.98 -2.46
C GLN A 121 14.17 -4.48 -3.25
N VAL A 122 14.29 -4.44 -4.58
CA VAL A 122 13.19 -4.01 -5.48
C VAL A 122 11.92 -4.85 -5.28
N THR A 123 12.07 -6.15 -4.98
CA THR A 123 10.94 -7.03 -4.64
C THR A 123 10.20 -6.60 -3.36
N LYS A 124 10.93 -6.11 -2.35
CA LYS A 124 10.34 -5.54 -1.13
C LYS A 124 9.66 -4.19 -1.40
N LEU A 125 10.24 -3.37 -2.27
CA LEU A 125 9.63 -2.11 -2.70
C LEU A 125 8.29 -2.38 -3.41
N LEU A 126 8.24 -3.36 -4.31
CA LEU A 126 7.02 -3.78 -4.97
C LEU A 126 5.96 -4.28 -3.98
N ALA A 127 6.37 -5.06 -2.98
CA ALA A 127 5.46 -5.50 -1.91
C ALA A 127 4.89 -4.30 -1.12
N LEU A 128 5.73 -3.32 -0.77
CA LEU A 128 5.29 -2.08 -0.13
C LEU A 128 4.29 -1.29 -0.98
N MET A 129 4.53 -1.19 -2.29
CA MET A 129 3.58 -0.53 -3.20
C MET A 129 2.23 -1.26 -3.21
N ASN A 130 2.23 -2.58 -3.26
CA ASN A 130 1.00 -3.37 -3.18
C ASN A 130 0.26 -3.15 -1.83
N GLU A 131 0.99 -2.97 -0.73
CA GLU A 131 0.39 -2.60 0.54
C GLU A 131 -0.29 -1.22 0.49
N PHE A 132 0.34 -0.21 -0.14
CA PHE A 132 -0.29 1.09 -0.37
C PHE A 132 -1.58 1.01 -1.18
N TYR A 133 -1.60 0.18 -2.22
CA TYR A 133 -2.84 -0.09 -2.96
C TYR A 133 -3.91 -0.75 -2.10
N ARG A 134 -3.53 -1.74 -1.26
CA ARG A 134 -4.46 -2.47 -0.40
C ARG A 134 -5.14 -1.57 0.63
N ILE A 135 -4.45 -0.56 1.13
CA ILE A 135 -4.98 0.37 2.12
C ILE A 135 -5.62 1.62 1.48
N HIS A 136 -5.76 1.66 0.15
CA HIS A 136 -6.28 2.83 -0.56
C HIS A 136 -5.48 4.11 -0.31
N PHE A 137 -4.15 4.02 -0.17
CA PHE A 137 -3.27 5.16 0.12
C PHE A 137 -3.48 6.35 -0.84
N PHE A 138 -3.68 6.06 -2.12
CA PHE A 138 -3.86 7.08 -3.15
C PHE A 138 -5.19 7.84 -3.04
N ASP A 139 -6.18 7.25 -2.35
CA ASP A 139 -7.50 7.84 -2.11
C ASP A 139 -7.59 8.52 -0.73
N MET A 140 -6.59 8.34 0.15
CA MET A 140 -6.58 8.94 1.48
C MET A 140 -6.48 10.48 1.42
N PRO A 141 -7.08 11.23 2.36
CA PRO A 141 -6.76 12.63 2.59
C PRO A 141 -5.26 12.90 2.73
N ASP A 142 -4.81 14.06 2.24
CA ASP A 142 -3.41 14.47 2.34
C ASP A 142 -2.98 14.81 3.78
N ASP A 143 -3.94 15.13 4.65
CA ASP A 143 -3.69 15.62 5.99
C ASP A 143 -4.75 15.13 6.99
N TYR A 144 -4.31 14.34 7.96
CA TYR A 144 -5.09 13.86 9.10
C TYR A 144 -4.77 14.62 10.40
N THR A 145 -3.93 15.66 10.35
CA THR A 145 -3.57 16.46 11.53
C THR A 145 -4.58 17.57 11.85
N ASN A 146 -5.47 17.86 10.89
CA ASN A 146 -6.49 18.91 11.02
C ASN A 146 -7.70 18.36 11.76
N ARG A 147 -8.05 18.99 12.88
CA ARG A 147 -9.32 18.72 13.57
C ARG A 147 -10.27 19.88 13.34
N TYR A 148 -11.54 19.60 13.13
CA TYR A 148 -12.57 20.64 13.11
C TYR A 148 -13.33 20.58 14.42
N SER A 149 -13.37 21.68 15.16
CA SER A 149 -14.21 21.85 16.33
C SER A 149 -15.47 22.61 15.94
N VAL A 150 -16.61 22.17 16.45
CA VAL A 150 -17.91 22.82 16.27
C VAL A 150 -18.24 23.54 17.57
N PHE A 151 -18.54 24.83 17.49
CA PHE A 151 -18.96 25.61 18.66
C PHE A 151 -20.18 26.47 18.34
N LEU A 152 -21.02 26.66 19.37
CA LEU A 152 -22.22 27.48 19.30
C LEU A 152 -21.85 28.92 19.66
N LYS A 153 -22.13 29.86 18.75
CA LYS A 153 -22.07 31.29 19.02
C LYS A 153 -23.41 31.82 19.56
N ASP A 154 -23.34 33.03 20.09
CA ASP A 154 -24.53 33.80 20.46
C ASP A 154 -25.48 33.93 19.25
N GLY A 155 -26.78 33.84 19.52
CA GLY A 155 -27.82 33.85 18.48
C GLY A 155 -28.15 32.49 17.87
N GLY A 156 -27.56 31.39 18.38
CA GLY A 156 -27.90 30.03 17.95
C GLY A 156 -27.18 29.57 16.68
N THR A 157 -26.17 30.31 16.23
CA THR A 157 -25.38 29.98 15.04
C THR A 157 -24.25 29.01 15.40
N VAL A 158 -24.09 27.97 14.60
CA VAL A 158 -23.01 26.98 14.74
C VAL A 158 -21.87 27.33 13.80
N GLU A 159 -20.64 27.43 14.33
CA GLU A 159 -19.42 27.63 13.54
C GLU A 159 -18.47 26.44 13.67
N THR A 160 -17.71 26.20 12.60
CA THR A 160 -16.61 25.24 12.57
C THR A 160 -15.28 25.98 12.53
N ALA A 161 -14.38 25.71 13.48
CA ALA A 161 -12.99 26.17 13.42
C ALA A 161 -12.05 24.98 13.21
N ALA A 162 -11.09 25.15 12.31
CA ALA A 162 -9.97 24.22 12.17
C ALA A 162 -8.99 24.44 13.33
N LEU A 163 -8.76 23.39 14.11
CA LEU A 163 -7.71 23.28 15.10
C LEU A 163 -6.56 22.48 14.49
N HIS A 164 -5.45 23.16 14.22
CA HIS A 164 -4.21 22.52 13.79
C HIS A 164 -3.43 22.07 15.03
N LEU A 165 -3.14 20.77 15.14
CA LEU A 165 -2.29 20.22 16.19
C LEU A 165 -0.82 20.30 15.76
N LEU A 166 -0.26 21.52 15.70
CA LEU A 166 1.12 21.77 15.22
C LEU A 166 2.22 21.27 16.17
N ASP A 167 1.90 21.08 17.45
CA ASP A 167 2.89 20.70 18.48
C ASP A 167 2.94 19.18 18.74
N ALA A 168 2.15 18.40 17.99
CA ALA A 168 2.18 16.94 18.09
C ALA A 168 3.23 16.36 17.13
N GLY A 169 3.90 15.28 17.56
CA GLY A 169 4.71 14.48 16.63
C GLY A 169 3.87 14.03 15.44
N GLY A 170 4.51 13.87 14.29
CA GLY A 170 3.81 13.54 13.05
C GLY A 170 4.65 12.74 12.09
N MET A 171 3.97 12.00 11.23
CA MET A 171 4.56 11.26 10.13
C MET A 171 4.06 11.84 8.81
N ARG A 172 4.96 11.91 7.82
CA ARG A 172 4.62 12.16 6.42
C ARG A 172 5.14 11.01 5.57
N ILE A 173 4.27 10.40 4.79
CA ILE A 173 4.63 9.39 3.79
C ILE A 173 4.33 9.98 2.42
N CYS A 174 5.34 10.07 1.56
CA CYS A 174 5.20 10.50 0.18
C CYS A 174 5.53 9.36 -0.77
N PHE A 175 4.67 9.14 -1.75
CA PHE A 175 4.90 8.31 -2.92
C PHE A 175 5.04 9.22 -4.13
N THR A 176 6.09 9.03 -4.91
CA THR A 176 6.34 9.74 -6.16
C THR A 176 6.58 8.73 -7.26
N ALA A 177 5.96 8.93 -8.43
CA ALA A 177 6.24 8.15 -9.64
C ALA A 177 6.06 9.05 -10.86
N ALA A 178 7.09 9.13 -11.71
CA ALA A 178 7.12 10.06 -12.84
C ALA A 178 6.80 11.51 -12.39
N SER A 179 5.71 12.10 -12.88
CA SER A 179 5.26 13.46 -12.53
C SER A 179 4.22 13.51 -11.41
N TYR A 180 3.85 12.36 -10.83
CA TYR A 180 2.84 12.26 -9.78
C TYR A 180 3.48 12.19 -8.39
N GLU A 181 2.92 12.95 -7.45
CA GLU A 181 3.24 12.88 -6.03
C GLU A 181 1.96 12.76 -5.21
N LYS A 182 1.97 11.84 -4.24
CA LYS A 182 0.95 11.73 -3.19
C LYS A 182 1.64 11.74 -1.83
N CYS A 183 1.23 12.64 -0.95
CA CYS A 183 1.73 12.68 0.42
C CYS A 183 0.58 12.63 1.41
N VAL A 184 0.69 11.78 2.42
CA VAL A 184 -0.24 11.73 3.56
C VAL A 184 0.51 12.12 4.82
N ASN A 185 -0.01 13.13 5.52
CA ASN A 185 0.47 13.58 6.82
C ASN A 185 -0.49 13.12 7.91
N TYR A 186 0.04 12.59 9.01
CA TYR A 186 -0.77 12.16 10.14
C TYR A 186 -0.02 12.30 11.47
N GLY A 187 -0.77 12.54 12.55
CA GLY A 187 -0.27 12.53 13.92
C GLY A 187 -0.63 11.23 14.65
N ASP A 188 -0.67 11.26 15.98
CA ASP A 188 -0.91 10.06 16.81
C ASP A 188 -2.26 9.37 16.57
N GLU A 189 -3.28 10.11 16.12
CA GLU A 189 -4.61 9.55 15.77
C GLU A 189 -4.75 9.23 14.27
N GLY A 190 -3.64 9.11 13.55
CA GLY A 190 -3.61 8.76 12.14
C GLY A 190 -4.08 7.33 11.84
N PRO A 191 -4.24 6.98 10.55
CA PRO A 191 -4.55 5.61 10.14
C PRO A 191 -3.50 4.61 10.66
N SER A 192 -3.95 3.63 11.43
CA SER A 192 -3.08 2.63 12.09
C SER A 192 -2.21 1.86 11.09
N GLU A 193 -2.76 1.60 9.91
CA GLU A 193 -2.12 0.88 8.82
C GLU A 193 -0.91 1.63 8.27
N LEU A 194 -0.95 2.97 8.24
CA LEU A 194 0.19 3.78 7.84
C LEU A 194 1.30 3.78 8.89
N GLU A 195 0.94 3.82 10.17
CA GLU A 195 1.93 3.77 11.25
C GLU A 195 2.60 2.39 11.32
N ASP A 196 1.84 1.31 11.09
CA ASP A 196 2.40 -0.05 11.01
C ASP A 196 3.40 -0.18 9.85
N ILE A 197 3.06 0.36 8.66
CA ILE A 197 3.99 0.40 7.53
C ILE A 197 5.23 1.23 7.87
N ALA A 198 5.05 2.44 8.42
CA ALA A 198 6.16 3.32 8.73
C ALA A 198 7.10 2.70 9.76
N ARG A 199 6.56 2.19 10.87
CA ARG A 199 7.32 1.52 11.94
C ARG A 199 8.13 0.35 11.39
N ARG A 200 7.53 -0.47 10.54
CA ARG A 200 8.23 -1.58 9.88
C ARG A 200 9.39 -1.08 9.01
N ILE A 201 9.16 -0.07 8.16
CA ILE A 201 10.20 0.47 7.27
C ILE A 201 11.36 1.08 8.06
N PHE A 202 11.08 1.88 9.09
CA PHE A 202 12.13 2.43 9.95
C PHE A 202 12.92 1.31 10.65
N SER A 203 12.23 0.30 11.16
CA SER A 203 12.89 -0.86 11.80
C SER A 203 13.74 -1.66 10.81
N GLU A 204 13.29 -1.86 9.58
CA GLU A 204 14.06 -2.53 8.54
C GLU A 204 15.29 -1.72 8.14
N ALA A 205 15.14 -0.41 7.94
CA ALA A 205 16.24 0.50 7.64
C ALA A 205 17.32 0.43 8.73
N ASP A 206 16.91 0.43 10.00
CA ASP A 206 17.81 0.29 11.16
C ASP A 206 18.64 -0.99 11.15
N VAL A 207 18.05 -2.10 10.70
CA VAL A 207 18.76 -3.38 10.57
C VAL A 207 19.69 -3.35 9.37
N LEU A 208 19.27 -2.75 8.25
CA LEU A 208 20.01 -2.76 6.99
C LEU A 208 21.23 -1.84 7.00
N VAL A 209 21.17 -0.69 7.70
CA VAL A 209 22.35 0.21 7.82
C VAL A 209 23.45 -0.35 8.72
N LYS A 210 23.17 -1.40 9.50
CA LYS A 210 24.13 -2.05 10.41
C LYS A 210 24.81 -3.29 9.79
N LYS A 211 24.36 -3.72 8.62
CA LYS A 211 24.93 -4.86 7.88
C LYS A 211 26.05 -4.40 6.96
#